data_AF-I1C0U3-F1
#
_entry.id   AF-I1C0U3-F1
#
_cell.length_a   1.000
_cell.length_b   1.000
_cell.length_c   1.000
_cell.angle_alpha   90.00
_cell.angle_beta   90.00
_cell.angle_gamma   90.00
#
_symmetry.space_group_name_H-M   'P 1'
#
loop_
_entity.id
_entity.type
_entity.pdbx_description
1 polymer ?
#
loop_
_entity_poly.entity_id
_entity_poly.type
_entity_poly.pdbx_seq_one_letter_code
_entity_poly.pdbx_strand_id
1 'polypeptide(L)' 'MSNNERVCLSISQKIELLDQNATGQLNQTELGEWAMKKFNLSTTFPTDYIKHSQKC' A
#
# COMPACT_ATOMS: atom_id res chain seq x y z
N MET A 1 -8.04 -1.28 -21.25
CA MET A 1 -7.13 -2.31 -20.68
C MET A 1 -6.82 -1.89 -19.26
N SER A 2 -7.28 -2.64 -18.24
CA SER A 2 -6.95 -2.36 -16.83
C SER A 2 -5.51 -2.77 -16.60
N ASN A 3 -4.58 -1.81 -16.61
CA ASN A 3 -3.17 -2.08 -16.39
C ASN A 3 -2.95 -2.27 -14.87
N ASN A 4 -3.25 -3.47 -14.36
CA ASN A 4 -3.06 -3.81 -12.95
C ASN A 4 -1.59 -4.17 -12.70
N GLU A 5 -0.68 -3.23 -12.96
CA GLU A 5 0.74 -3.38 -12.66
C GLU A 5 0.92 -3.48 -11.15
N ARG A 6 1.26 -4.68 -10.68
CA ARG A 6 1.60 -4.90 -9.27
C ARG A 6 3.00 -4.37 -9.03
N VAL A 7 3.10 -3.24 -8.34
CA VAL A 7 4.39 -2.71 -7.89
C VAL A 7 4.86 -3.54 -6.70
N CYS A 8 6.02 -4.18 -6.83
CA CYS A 8 6.65 -4.88 -5.72
C CYS A 8 7.41 -3.87 -4.85
N LEU A 9 6.97 -3.69 -3.61
CA LEU A 9 7.69 -2.89 -2.63
C LEU A 9 8.92 -3.62 -2.10
N SER A 10 10.01 -2.89 -1.85
CA SER A 10 11.17 -3.41 -1.14
C SER A 10 10.80 -3.76 0.32
N ILE A 11 11.64 -4.58 0.97
CA ILE A 11 11.42 -4.97 2.37
C ILE A 11 11.33 -3.74 3.28
N SER A 12 12.19 -2.74 3.08
CA SER A 12 12.17 -1.50 3.85
C SER A 12 10.85 -0.73 3.69
N GLN A 13 10.33 -0.64 2.47
CA GLN A 13 9.06 0.04 2.18
C GLN A 13 7.87 -0.68 2.82
N LYS A 14 7.89 -2.01 2.85
CA LYS A 14 6.86 -2.81 3.54
C LYS A 14 6.90 -2.60 5.05
N ILE A 15 8.08 -2.53 5.66
CA ILE A 15 8.24 -2.24 7.09
C ILE A 15 7.70 -0.84 7.41
N GLU A 16 8.04 0.18 6.61
CA GLU A 16 7.54 1.55 6.80
C GLU A 16 6.00 1.62 6.69
N LEU A 17 5.41 0.90 5.74
CA LEU A 17 3.95 0.80 5.61
C LEU A 17 3.29 0.14 6.83
N LEU A 18 3.89 -0.95 7.35
CA LEU A 18 3.40 -1.65 8.54
C LEU A 18 3.53 -0.80 9.80
N ASP A 19 4.62 -0.04 9.94
CA ASP A 19 4.83 0.89 11.03
C ASP A 19 3.75 1.97 11.05
N GLN A 20 3.46 2.59 9.89
CA GLN A 20 2.37 3.57 9.77
C GLN A 20 1.00 2.98 10.11
N ASN A 21 0.72 1.74 9.68
CA ASN A 21 -0.50 1.04 10.05
C ASN A 21 -0.57 0.75 11.56
N ALA A 22 0.55 0.34 12.18
CA ALA A 22 0.62 0.03 13.61
C ALA A 22 0.52 1.29 14.49
N THR A 23 1.00 2.43 13.98
CA THR A 23 0.88 3.71 14.69
C THR A 23 -0.56 4.21 14.76
N GLY A 24 -1.47 3.65 13.93
CA GLY A 24 -2.90 3.94 13.96
C GLY A 24 -3.26 5.39 13.61
N GLN A 25 -2.30 6.16 13.09
CA GLN A 25 -2.49 7.57 12.74
C GLN A 25 -3.32 7.75 11.46
N LEU A 26 -3.31 6.77 10.57
CA LEU A 26 -4.01 6.79 9.29
C LEU A 26 -5.02 5.65 9.22
N ASN A 27 -6.23 5.94 8.76
CA ASN A 27 -7.18 4.89 8.40
C ASN A 27 -6.74 4.17 7.11
N GLN A 28 -7.37 3.05 6.75
CA GLN A 28 -6.94 2.24 5.59
C GLN A 28 -6.93 3.01 4.27
N THR A 29 -7.87 3.94 4.07
CA THR A 29 -7.95 4.76 2.87
C THR A 29 -6.81 5.78 2.84
N GLU A 30 -6.60 6.49 3.95
CA GLU A 30 -5.52 7.47 4.10
C GLU A 30 -4.13 6.83 3.99
N LEU A 31 -3.97 5.62 4.53
CA LEU A 31 -2.73 4.84 4.42
C LEU A 31 -2.44 4.45 2.97
N GLY A 32 -3.47 4.07 2.21
CA GLY A 32 -3.36 3.78 0.78
C GLY A 32 -2.92 5.01 -0.03
N GLU A 33 -3.57 6.15 0.20
CA GLU A 33 -3.22 7.42 -0.45
C GLU A 33 -1.80 7.88 -0.09
N TRP A 34 -1.45 7.77 1.19
CA TRP A 34 -0.10 8.07 1.68
C TRP A 34 0.94 7.20 1.00
N ALA A 35 0.73 5.88 0.93
CA ALA A 35 1.65 4.95 0.30
C ALA A 35 1.82 5.23 -1.20
N MET A 36 0.73 5.56 -1.89
CA MET A 36 0.75 5.92 -3.31
C MET A 36 1.58 7.18 -3.54
N LYS A 37 1.38 8.22 -2.72
CA LYS A 37 2.14 9.47 -2.79
C LYS A 37 3.60 9.28 -2.41
N LYS A 38 3.89 8.48 -1.38
CA LYS A 38 5.24 8.26 -0.84
C LYS A 38 6.10 7.42 -1.77
N PHE A 39 5.55 6.36 -2.34
CA PHE A 39 6.27 5.43 -3.20
C PHE A 39 6.08 5.72 -4.69
N ASN A 40 5.47 6.86 -5.06
CA ASN A 40 5.16 7.26 -6.43
C ASN A 40 4.43 6.15 -7.22
N LEU A 41 3.49 5.47 -6.57
CA LEU A 41 2.74 4.38 -7.20
C LEU A 41 1.72 5.00 -8.16
N SER A 42 1.78 4.65 -9.43
CA SER A 42 0.78 5.06 -10.41
C SER A 42 -0.58 4.45 -10.09
N THR A 43 -1.62 5.26 -10.27
CA THR A 43 -2.91 5.27 -9.56
C THR A 43 -3.89 4.15 -9.90
N THR A 44 -3.52 2.88 -9.77
CA THR A 44 -4.50 1.78 -9.96
C THR A 44 -4.32 0.66 -8.93
N PHE A 45 -4.73 0.95 -7.69
CA PHE A 45 -5.06 -0.11 -6.74
C PHE A 45 -6.58 -0.23 -6.62
N PRO A 46 -7.19 -1.27 -7.20
CA PRO A 46 -8.51 -1.70 -6.80
C PRO A 46 -8.54 -1.91 -5.27
N THR A 47 -9.60 -1.45 -4.64
CA THR A 47 -9.87 -1.50 -3.19
C THR A 47 -9.77 -2.89 -2.54
N ASP A 48 -9.54 -3.94 -3.32
CA ASP A 48 -9.45 -5.34 -2.89
C ASP A 48 -8.03 -5.78 -2.45
N TYR A 49 -6.98 -5.00 -2.72
CA TYR A 49 -5.60 -5.46 -2.52
C TYR A 49 -5.06 -5.36 -1.08
N ILE A 50 -5.67 -4.56 -0.21
CA ILE A 50 -5.22 -4.42 1.19
C ILE A 50 -5.62 -5.65 2.04
N LYS A 51 -6.58 -6.47 1.59
CA LYS A 51 -6.97 -7.71 2.29
C LYS A 51 -5.99 -8.88 2.10
N HIS A 52 -5.14 -8.87 1.07
CA HIS A 52 -4.34 -10.05 0.69
C HIS A 52 -2.90 -10.04 1.19
N SER A 53 -2.47 -9.04 1.99
CA SER A 53 -1.08 -8.96 2.47
C SER A 53 -0.82 -9.71 3.80
N GLN A 54 -1.72 -10.59 4.23
CA GLN A 54 -1.52 -11.44 5.43
C GLN A 54 -1.01 -12.85 5.12
N LYS A 55 -0.53 -13.11 3.90
CA LYS A 55 0.09 -14.40 3.55
C LYS A 55 1.45 -14.19 2.88
N CYS A 56 2.41 -13.81 3.70
CA CYS A 56 3.81 -14.21 3.54
C CYS A 56 4.16 -15.00 4.79
#